data_AF-A0A803LDT8-F1
#
_entry.id   AF-A0A803LDT8-F1
#
_cell.length_a   1.000
_cell.length_b   1.000
_cell.length_c   1.000
_cell.angle_alpha   90.00
_cell.angle_beta   90.00
_cell.angle_gamma   90.00
#
_symmetry.space_group_name_H-M   'P 1'
#
loop_
_entity.id
_entity.type
_entity.pdbx_description
1 polymer ?
#
loop_
_entity_poly.entity_id
_entity_poly.type
_entity_poly.pdbx_seq_one_letter_code
_entity_poly.pdbx_strand_id
1 'polypeptide(L)'
;MHYSQFARWSLALHFLLLMIGYAANGENLASNRNYEGSHHEHLHQGHSTTPHMDHSVQVFFTPKDLKLGNVIPIFFRGRNPSSSSPHFLPREEAELIPFSPSKLSYLLQLFGFSQASSQAKAMEDTLRQCIIIKPILGETKFCATSLESMLDFVHKIFGPTTKFKALSTQNFAKSGSILQNYTVVDEPKEILAPKMIACHTMPYPYVVYYCHHQESESKVFQVSLKGEEKGSDNIVQAVAVCHMDTSQWSPNHFSFRVLGIKPGSSPVCHFFPADNLVWVPIISNFEGSRGSVSSWVFRLVNSGAPALALTWKCDVGTRYTGDPNPAAPLPGGCQPLTAGPKPNSVVQSRGEATWS
;
A
#
# COMPACT_ATOMS: atom_id res chain seq x y z
N MET A 1 -41.34 62.57 -20.87
CA MET A 1 -40.18 61.65 -20.70
C MET A 1 -40.02 61.18 -19.25
N HIS A 2 -41.07 60.65 -18.61
CA HIS A 2 -40.95 60.07 -17.26
C HIS A 2 -41.67 58.72 -17.10
N TYR A 3 -42.43 58.27 -18.10
CA TYR A 3 -43.20 57.01 -18.02
C TYR A 3 -42.38 55.76 -18.42
N SER A 4 -41.36 55.91 -19.29
CA SER A 4 -40.57 54.76 -19.76
C SER A 4 -39.46 54.33 -18.80
N GLN A 5 -39.09 55.17 -17.83
CA GLN A 5 -38.16 54.78 -16.76
C GLN A 5 -38.90 53.97 -15.69
N PHE A 6 -40.08 54.40 -15.22
CA PHE A 6 -40.88 53.62 -14.26
C PHE A 6 -41.24 52.21 -14.76
N ALA A 7 -41.57 52.06 -16.06
CA ALA A 7 -41.82 50.74 -16.64
C ALA A 7 -40.58 49.82 -16.64
N ARG A 8 -39.37 50.36 -16.82
CA ARG A 8 -38.12 49.59 -16.80
C ARG A 8 -37.72 49.13 -15.39
N TRP A 9 -37.96 49.95 -14.38
CA TRP A 9 -37.72 49.58 -12.98
C TRP A 9 -38.75 48.54 -12.49
N SER A 10 -40.01 48.64 -12.94
CA SER A 10 -41.05 47.66 -12.64
C SER A 10 -40.75 46.27 -13.22
N LEU A 11 -40.20 46.21 -14.43
CA LEU A 11 -39.79 44.95 -15.07
C LEU A 11 -38.55 44.35 -14.39
N ALA A 12 -37.55 45.17 -14.04
CA ALA A 12 -36.37 44.69 -13.32
C ALA A 12 -36.72 44.14 -11.92
N LEU A 13 -37.67 44.76 -11.22
CA LEU A 13 -38.16 44.27 -9.92
C LEU A 13 -38.94 42.96 -10.07
N HIS A 14 -39.73 42.79 -11.14
CA HIS A 14 -40.42 41.53 -11.44
C HIS A 14 -39.43 40.41 -11.79
N PHE A 15 -38.37 40.69 -12.55
CA PHE A 15 -37.33 39.71 -12.83
C PHE A 15 -36.54 39.33 -11.56
N LEU A 16 -36.23 40.30 -10.68
CA LEU A 16 -35.56 40.01 -9.41
C LEU A 16 -36.44 39.16 -8.48
N LEU A 17 -37.74 39.46 -8.39
CA LEU A 17 -38.70 38.67 -7.61
C LEU A 17 -38.94 37.28 -8.21
N LEU A 18 -38.92 37.12 -9.53
CA LEU A 18 -38.95 35.82 -10.20
C LEU A 18 -37.68 35.00 -9.92
N MET A 19 -36.51 35.63 -9.88
CA MET A 19 -35.25 34.94 -9.56
C MET A 19 -35.14 34.58 -8.07
N ILE A 20 -35.65 35.42 -7.17
CA ILE A 20 -35.74 35.10 -5.73
C ILE A 20 -36.80 34.01 -5.49
N GLY A 21 -37.91 34.00 -6.25
CA GLY A 21 -38.89 32.93 -6.25
C GLY A 21 -38.34 31.61 -6.79
N TYR A 22 -37.49 31.63 -7.83
CA TYR A 22 -36.79 30.45 -8.33
C TYR A 22 -35.69 29.95 -7.37
N ALA A 23 -35.03 30.84 -6.63
CA ALA A 23 -34.06 30.48 -5.60
C ALA A 23 -34.73 29.96 -4.31
N ALA A 24 -35.93 30.43 -3.98
CA ALA A 24 -36.70 30.01 -2.80
C ALA A 24 -37.61 28.80 -3.04
N ASN A 25 -37.99 28.49 -4.29
CA ASN A 25 -38.72 27.27 -4.68
C ASN A 25 -37.82 26.16 -5.24
N GLY A 26 -36.49 26.32 -5.20
CA GLY A 26 -35.53 25.25 -5.51
C GLY A 26 -35.32 24.26 -4.35
N GLU A 27 -35.86 24.55 -3.18
CA GLU A 27 -35.84 23.67 -2.01
C GLU A 27 -37.27 23.15 -1.73
N ASN A 28 -37.45 21.83 -1.85
CA ASN A 28 -38.67 21.04 -1.61
C ASN A 28 -39.61 20.81 -2.81
N LEU A 29 -39.28 19.85 -3.67
CA LEU A 29 -40.03 18.59 -3.86
C LEU A 29 -39.46 17.81 -5.06
N ALA A 30 -38.56 16.87 -4.78
CA ALA A 30 -38.42 15.65 -5.58
C ALA A 30 -37.88 14.54 -4.68
N SER A 31 -38.83 13.92 -3.96
CA SER A 31 -38.90 12.50 -3.67
C SER A 31 -37.57 11.76 -3.45
N ASN A 32 -37.22 11.61 -2.18
CA ASN A 32 -37.15 10.29 -1.53
C ASN A 32 -36.91 9.11 -2.51
N ARG A 33 -35.66 8.93 -2.92
CA ARG A 33 -35.10 7.59 -3.12
C ARG A 33 -34.06 7.42 -2.02
N ASN A 34 -34.45 6.71 -0.97
CA ASN A 34 -33.51 6.03 -0.10
C ASN A 34 -32.64 5.12 -0.98
N TYR A 35 -31.51 5.66 -1.46
CA TYR A 35 -30.38 4.82 -1.82
C TYR A 35 -29.56 4.70 -0.55
N GLU A 36 -30.07 3.86 0.36
CA GLU A 36 -29.32 3.30 1.47
C GLU A 36 -28.25 2.38 0.87
N GLY A 37 -27.21 3.01 0.31
CA GLY A 37 -26.02 2.33 -0.17
C GLY A 37 -25.16 1.98 1.02
N SER A 38 -25.59 0.97 1.80
CA SER A 38 -24.69 0.15 2.61
C SER A 38 -23.73 -0.57 1.66
N HIS A 39 -22.76 0.16 1.12
CA HIS A 39 -21.71 -0.41 0.30
C HIS A 39 -20.61 -0.86 1.25
N HIS A 40 -20.83 -2.07 1.75
CA HIS A 40 -19.84 -2.95 2.34
C HIS A 40 -18.44 -2.70 1.76
N GLU A 41 -17.45 -2.52 2.63
CA GLU A 41 -16.04 -2.82 2.31
C GLU A 41 -15.93 -4.34 2.07
N HIS A 42 -16.39 -4.79 0.90
CA HIS A 42 -16.15 -6.13 0.38
C HIS A 42 -14.83 -6.12 -0.38
N LEU A 43 -13.74 -6.34 0.33
CA LEU A 43 -12.66 -7.14 -0.22
C LEU A 43 -12.88 -8.58 0.23
N HIS A 44 -12.88 -9.48 -0.75
CA HIS A 44 -13.28 -10.89 -0.74
C HIS A 44 -14.79 -11.16 -0.78
N GLN A 45 -15.30 -11.33 -2.00
CA GLN A 45 -16.46 -12.20 -2.24
C GLN A 45 -16.20 -13.05 -3.48
N GLY A 46 -15.41 -14.11 -3.30
CA GLY A 46 -15.64 -15.33 -4.07
C GLY A 46 -16.91 -15.97 -3.50
N HIS A 47 -17.90 -16.25 -4.34
CA HIS A 47 -19.10 -16.96 -3.93
C HIS A 47 -18.75 -18.34 -3.38
N SER A 48 -18.76 -18.49 -2.06
CA SER A 48 -18.94 -19.77 -1.38
C SER A 48 -19.68 -19.50 -0.06
N THR A 49 -20.73 -20.27 0.19
CA THR A 49 -21.74 -20.05 1.24
C THR A 49 -21.27 -20.45 2.64
N THR A 50 -20.10 -19.95 3.08
CA THR A 50 -19.60 -20.02 4.46
C THR A 50 -18.74 -18.77 4.76
N PRO A 51 -18.82 -18.13 5.94
CA PRO A 51 -18.03 -16.95 6.25
C PRO A 51 -16.57 -17.35 6.57
N HIS A 52 -15.79 -17.62 5.53
CA HIS A 52 -14.36 -17.88 5.67
C HIS A 52 -13.65 -16.53 5.89
N MET A 53 -13.17 -16.26 7.11
CA MET A 53 -12.30 -15.10 7.36
C MET A 53 -11.01 -15.26 6.54
N ASP A 54 -10.55 -14.20 5.88
CA ASP A 54 -9.23 -14.20 5.25
C ASP A 54 -8.16 -14.23 6.34
N HIS A 55 -7.41 -15.33 6.43
CA HIS A 55 -6.39 -15.50 7.46
C HIS A 55 -5.25 -14.46 7.33
N SER A 56 -5.14 -13.76 6.20
CA SER A 56 -4.15 -12.70 5.99
C SER A 56 -4.31 -11.50 6.93
N VAL A 57 -5.50 -11.31 7.52
CA VAL A 57 -5.76 -10.25 8.51
C VAL A 57 -5.41 -10.65 9.94
N GLN A 58 -4.91 -11.87 10.17
CA GLN A 58 -4.56 -12.36 11.50
C GLN A 58 -3.15 -11.87 11.92
N VAL A 59 -3.01 -10.55 11.97
CA VAL A 59 -1.83 -9.82 12.44
C VAL A 59 -2.16 -8.86 13.58
N PHE A 60 -3.45 -8.61 13.83
CA PHE A 60 -3.94 -7.67 14.83
C PHE A 60 -3.99 -8.30 16.22
N PHE A 61 -3.66 -7.52 17.24
CA PHE A 61 -3.72 -7.89 18.65
C PHE A 61 -3.96 -6.63 19.50
N THR A 62 -4.15 -6.79 20.81
CA THR A 62 -4.25 -5.67 21.75
C THR A 62 -2.94 -5.49 22.52
N PRO A 63 -2.61 -4.32 23.06
CA PRO A 63 -1.36 -4.14 23.83
C PRO A 63 -1.20 -5.12 24.99
N LYS A 64 -2.30 -5.66 25.53
CA LYS A 64 -2.30 -6.62 26.64
C LYS A 64 -1.70 -7.98 26.24
N ASP A 65 -1.73 -8.31 24.96
CA ASP A 65 -1.22 -9.55 24.41
C ASP A 65 0.30 -9.51 24.23
N LEU A 66 0.89 -8.31 24.23
CA LEU A 66 2.32 -8.11 24.04
C LEU A 66 3.09 -8.28 25.35
N LYS A 67 3.23 -9.54 25.80
CA LYS A 67 3.89 -9.91 27.05
C LYS A 67 4.77 -11.14 26.85
N LEU A 68 5.88 -11.18 27.57
CA LEU A 68 6.75 -12.36 27.63
C LEU A 68 5.94 -13.62 27.96
N GLY A 69 6.18 -14.69 27.19
CA GLY A 69 5.54 -15.99 27.33
C GLY A 69 4.15 -16.09 26.73
N ASN A 70 3.53 -14.98 26.31
CA ASN A 70 2.21 -15.03 25.69
C ASN A 70 2.28 -15.62 24.28
N VAL A 71 1.23 -16.31 23.87
CA VAL A 71 1.11 -16.96 22.57
C VAL A 71 0.10 -16.22 21.72
N ILE A 72 0.50 -15.82 20.51
CA ILE A 72 -0.31 -15.04 19.58
C ILE A 72 -0.38 -15.79 18.24
N PRO A 73 -1.59 -16.07 17.71
CA PRO A 73 -1.73 -16.61 16.36
C PRO A 73 -1.43 -15.50 15.34
N ILE A 74 -0.42 -15.71 14.50
CA ILE A 74 0.01 -14.70 13.52
C ILE A 74 0.15 -15.35 12.14
N PHE A 75 -0.45 -14.71 11.15
CA PHE A 75 -0.19 -15.02 9.75
C PHE A 75 0.92 -14.13 9.22
N PHE A 76 2.11 -14.71 9.01
CA PHE A 76 3.13 -14.10 8.17
C PHE A 76 3.06 -14.67 6.77
N ARG A 77 2.86 -13.80 5.77
CA ARG A 77 3.00 -14.20 4.37
C ARG A 77 4.47 -14.54 4.10
N GLY A 78 4.77 -15.83 3.96
CA GLY A 78 6.08 -16.30 3.52
C GLY A 78 6.43 -15.75 2.14
N ARG A 79 7.71 -15.48 1.91
CA ARG A 79 8.22 -14.98 0.62
C ARG A 79 8.56 -16.18 -0.25
N ASN A 80 7.83 -16.41 -1.35
CA ASN A 80 8.17 -17.52 -2.25
C ASN A 80 9.57 -17.26 -2.86
N PRO A 81 10.58 -18.13 -2.63
CA PRO A 81 11.93 -17.93 -3.15
C PRO A 81 11.98 -17.89 -4.69
N SER A 82 11.01 -18.52 -5.34
CA SER A 82 10.91 -18.65 -6.80
C SER A 82 10.16 -17.49 -7.47
N SER A 83 9.49 -16.62 -6.70
CA SER A 83 8.91 -15.39 -7.24
C SER A 83 9.96 -14.28 -7.14
N SER A 84 10.38 -13.73 -8.28
CA SER A 84 11.05 -12.43 -8.30
C SER A 84 10.14 -11.45 -7.56
N SER A 85 10.52 -11.06 -6.35
CA SER A 85 9.75 -10.04 -5.65
C SER A 85 9.79 -8.78 -6.52
N PRO A 86 8.66 -8.09 -6.70
CA PRO A 86 8.67 -6.87 -7.48
C PRO A 86 9.77 -5.94 -6.92
N HIS A 87 10.47 -5.26 -7.81
CA HIS A 87 11.47 -4.28 -7.45
C HIS A 87 10.83 -2.89 -7.41
N PHE A 88 11.45 -1.97 -6.69
CA PHE A 88 11.18 -0.56 -6.92
C PHE A 88 11.55 -0.23 -8.37
N LEU A 89 10.67 0.50 -9.04
CA LEU A 89 11.06 1.20 -10.24
C LEU A 89 11.80 2.49 -9.81
N PRO A 90 12.88 2.87 -10.51
CA PRO A 90 13.42 4.22 -10.41
C PRO A 90 12.31 5.24 -10.64
N ARG A 91 12.41 6.42 -10.00
CA ARG A 91 11.41 7.49 -10.14
C ARG A 91 11.08 7.78 -11.60
N GLU A 92 12.10 7.89 -12.45
CA GLU A 92 11.97 8.22 -13.86
C GLU A 92 11.12 7.19 -14.61
N GLU A 93 11.24 5.90 -14.27
CA GLU A 93 10.43 4.84 -14.86
C GLU A 93 9.02 4.81 -14.27
N ALA A 94 8.90 4.99 -12.94
CA ALA A 94 7.63 4.99 -12.25
C ALA A 94 6.71 6.13 -12.74
N GLU A 95 7.27 7.32 -13.00
CA GLU A 95 6.53 8.49 -13.49
C GLU A 95 6.02 8.34 -14.94
N LEU A 96 6.64 7.46 -15.74
CA LEU A 96 6.14 7.12 -17.08
C LEU A 96 4.89 6.24 -17.04
N ILE A 97 4.61 5.57 -15.90
CA ILE A 97 3.47 4.68 -15.73
C ILE A 97 2.38 5.43 -14.96
N PRO A 98 1.22 5.75 -15.58
CA PRO A 98 0.19 6.54 -14.92
C PRO A 98 -0.40 5.79 -13.73
N PHE A 99 -0.27 6.33 -12.52
CA PHE A 99 -0.84 5.74 -11.30
C PHE A 99 -2.23 6.33 -11.01
N SER A 100 -3.24 5.93 -11.78
CA SER A 100 -4.60 6.49 -11.71
C SER A 100 -5.71 5.47 -11.97
N PRO A 101 -6.81 5.47 -11.19
CA PRO A 101 -7.98 4.62 -11.44
C PRO A 101 -8.56 4.78 -12.85
N SER A 102 -8.57 5.99 -13.41
CA SER A 102 -9.13 6.23 -14.75
C SER A 102 -8.31 5.62 -15.88
N LYS A 103 -7.09 5.16 -15.59
CA LYS A 103 -6.19 4.50 -16.53
C LYS A 103 -6.09 2.99 -16.32
N LEU A 104 -6.94 2.40 -15.45
CA LEU A 104 -6.89 0.97 -15.13
C LEU A 104 -6.89 0.08 -16.38
N SER A 105 -7.79 0.28 -17.33
CA SER A 105 -7.84 -0.54 -18.55
C SER A 105 -6.54 -0.50 -19.37
N TYR A 106 -5.91 0.68 -19.46
CA TYR A 106 -4.61 0.84 -20.11
C TYR A 106 -3.50 0.12 -19.33
N LEU A 107 -3.49 0.24 -18.00
CA LEU A 107 -2.51 -0.43 -17.14
C LEU A 107 -2.61 -1.95 -17.23
N LEU A 108 -3.82 -2.50 -17.24
CA LEU A 108 -4.02 -3.94 -17.41
C LEU A 108 -3.50 -4.45 -18.75
N GLN A 109 -3.70 -3.67 -19.82
CA GLN A 109 -3.11 -3.98 -21.12
C GLN A 109 -1.58 -3.91 -21.09
N LEU A 110 -1.03 -2.85 -20.48
CA LEU A 110 0.42 -2.65 -20.35
C LEU A 110 1.11 -3.82 -19.62
N PHE A 111 0.49 -4.33 -18.56
CA PHE A 111 1.02 -5.45 -17.77
C PHE A 111 0.53 -6.84 -18.22
N GLY A 112 -0.29 -6.91 -19.28
CA GLY A 112 -0.76 -8.18 -19.84
C GLY A 112 -1.75 -8.95 -18.96
N PHE A 113 -2.53 -8.26 -18.13
CA PHE A 113 -3.55 -8.88 -17.28
C PHE A 113 -4.94 -8.82 -17.91
N SER A 114 -5.71 -9.90 -17.76
CA SER A 114 -7.11 -9.91 -18.17
C SER A 114 -7.96 -9.13 -17.16
N GLN A 115 -9.02 -8.48 -17.64
CA GLN A 115 -9.91 -7.63 -16.82
C GLN A 115 -10.55 -8.38 -15.64
N ALA A 116 -10.85 -9.66 -15.79
CA ALA A 116 -11.46 -10.49 -14.76
C ALA A 116 -10.45 -11.25 -13.87
N SER A 117 -9.15 -10.98 -14.02
CA SER A 117 -8.10 -11.65 -13.23
C SER A 117 -8.04 -11.15 -11.78
N SER A 118 -7.52 -11.98 -10.88
CA SER A 118 -7.25 -11.56 -9.50
C SER A 118 -6.22 -10.42 -9.43
N GLN A 119 -5.27 -10.39 -10.36
CA GLN A 119 -4.30 -9.29 -10.51
C GLN A 119 -4.99 -7.98 -10.89
N ALA A 120 -5.95 -8.02 -11.81
CA ALA A 120 -6.71 -6.83 -12.19
C ALA A 120 -7.51 -6.26 -11.02
N LYS A 121 -8.17 -7.14 -10.25
CA LYS A 121 -8.89 -6.75 -9.04
C LYS A 121 -7.95 -6.15 -7.99
N ALA A 122 -6.79 -6.76 -7.78
CA ALA A 122 -5.78 -6.27 -6.85
C ALA A 122 -5.23 -4.88 -7.25
N MET A 123 -5.00 -4.64 -8.54
CA MET A 123 -4.60 -3.32 -9.05
C MET A 123 -5.68 -2.27 -8.86
N GLU A 124 -6.94 -2.60 -9.17
CA GLU A 124 -8.09 -1.73 -8.93
C GLU A 124 -8.18 -1.33 -7.46
N ASP A 125 -8.07 -2.29 -6.55
CA ASP A 125 -8.14 -2.07 -5.11
C ASP A 125 -6.97 -1.21 -4.61
N THR A 126 -5.75 -1.45 -5.10
CA THR A 126 -4.58 -0.60 -4.80
C THR A 126 -4.82 0.84 -5.24
N LEU A 127 -5.28 1.08 -6.47
CA LEU A 127 -5.56 2.42 -6.97
C LEU A 127 -6.69 3.10 -6.18
N ARG A 128 -7.72 2.36 -5.79
CA ARG A 128 -8.81 2.85 -4.95
C ARG A 128 -8.31 3.29 -3.57
N GLN A 129 -7.51 2.47 -2.90
CA GLN A 129 -6.93 2.78 -1.59
C GLN A 129 -5.99 3.98 -1.64
N CYS A 130 -5.18 4.06 -2.69
CA CYS A 130 -4.19 5.12 -2.85
C CYS A 130 -4.83 6.47 -3.21
N ILE A 131 -5.72 6.47 -4.21
CA ILE A 131 -6.16 7.71 -4.89
C ILE A 131 -7.58 8.13 -4.51
N ILE A 132 -8.51 7.18 -4.38
CA ILE A 132 -9.94 7.48 -4.20
C ILE A 132 -10.28 7.67 -2.72
N ILE A 133 -9.80 6.76 -1.88
CA ILE A 133 -10.07 6.82 -0.44
C ILE A 133 -9.32 8.00 0.15
N LYS A 134 -10.03 8.84 0.91
CA LYS A 134 -9.45 9.98 1.61
C LYS A 134 -8.82 9.52 2.94
N PRO A 135 -7.75 10.18 3.41
CA PRO A 135 -7.22 9.93 4.74
C PRO A 135 -8.27 10.18 5.81
N ILE A 136 -8.20 9.45 6.92
CA ILE A 136 -9.01 9.76 8.10
C ILE A 136 -8.53 11.06 8.78
N LEU A 137 -9.33 11.60 9.70
CA LEU A 137 -8.94 12.79 10.45
C LEU A 137 -7.63 12.52 11.23
N GLY A 138 -6.65 13.41 11.06
CA GLY A 138 -5.31 13.27 11.67
C GLY A 138 -4.40 12.25 10.99
N GLU A 139 -4.78 11.69 9.83
CA GLU A 139 -3.91 10.85 9.01
C GLU A 139 -3.36 11.64 7.82
N THR A 140 -2.05 11.50 7.59
CA THR A 140 -1.44 11.84 6.32
C THR A 140 -1.00 10.56 5.63
N LYS A 141 -1.52 10.28 4.43
CA LYS A 141 -1.15 9.10 3.63
C LYS A 141 -0.56 9.47 2.27
N PHE A 142 0.26 8.59 1.73
CA PHE A 142 0.90 8.71 0.44
C PHE A 142 1.18 7.33 -0.14
N CYS A 143 0.86 7.10 -1.41
CA CYS A 143 1.30 5.89 -2.10
C CYS A 143 2.57 6.17 -2.88
N ALA A 144 3.68 5.59 -2.43
CA ALA A 144 4.97 5.69 -3.07
C ALA A 144 5.10 4.63 -4.16
N THR A 145 5.31 5.08 -5.40
CA THR A 145 5.55 4.23 -6.58
C THR A 145 7.04 4.03 -6.86
N SER A 146 7.91 4.70 -6.09
CA SER A 146 9.37 4.60 -6.17
C SER A 146 9.98 4.77 -4.77
N LEU A 147 11.24 4.35 -4.58
CA LEU A 147 11.92 4.54 -3.29
C LEU A 147 12.15 6.02 -2.99
N GLU A 148 12.52 6.79 -4.01
CA GLU A 148 12.78 8.22 -3.88
C GLU A 148 11.52 8.96 -3.45
N SER A 149 10.35 8.64 -4.04
CA SER A 149 9.07 9.26 -3.64
C SER A 149 8.67 8.90 -2.21
N MET A 150 8.99 7.67 -1.76
CA MET A 150 8.83 7.30 -0.36
C MET A 150 9.71 8.16 0.56
N LEU A 151 11.00 8.35 0.21
CA LEU A 151 11.92 9.13 1.02
C LEU A 151 11.52 10.61 1.09
N ASP A 152 11.00 11.18 0.00
CA ASP A 152 10.44 12.55 0.01
C ASP A 152 9.27 12.66 1.00
N PHE A 153 8.39 11.64 1.04
CA PHE A 153 7.31 11.59 2.02
C PHE A 153 7.85 11.47 3.45
N VAL A 154 8.86 10.65 3.69
CA VAL A 154 9.51 10.51 5.00
C VAL A 154 10.09 11.85 5.46
N HIS A 155 10.82 12.55 4.59
CA HIS A 155 11.35 13.88 4.87
C HIS A 155 10.26 14.93 5.10
N LYS A 156 9.15 14.85 4.37
CA LYS A 156 8.00 15.75 4.58
C LYS A 156 7.43 15.64 5.99
N ILE A 157 7.33 14.43 6.54
CA ILE A 157 6.75 14.19 7.88
C ILE A 157 7.76 14.45 9.01
N PHE A 158 9.00 14.00 8.86
CA PHE A 158 10.03 14.14 9.90
C PHE A 158 10.78 15.47 9.84
N GLY A 159 10.73 16.18 8.73
CA GLY A 159 11.52 17.37 8.46
C GLY A 159 12.83 17.05 7.72
N PRO A 160 13.39 18.04 7.01
CA PRO A 160 14.52 17.82 6.09
C PRO A 160 15.84 17.45 6.79
N THR A 161 16.01 17.84 8.05
CA THR A 161 17.25 17.63 8.82
C THR A 161 17.21 16.42 9.76
N THR A 162 16.03 15.81 9.92
CA THR A 162 15.84 14.70 10.85
C THR A 162 16.44 13.43 10.26
N LYS A 163 17.40 12.82 10.97
CA LYS A 163 17.90 11.49 10.62
C LYS A 163 16.87 10.43 11.01
N PHE A 164 16.69 9.44 10.16
CA PHE A 164 15.75 8.35 10.38
C PHE A 164 16.32 7.00 9.95
N LYS A 165 15.66 5.93 10.38
CA LYS A 165 15.94 4.56 9.96
C LYS A 165 14.63 3.83 9.66
N ALA A 166 14.71 2.84 8.77
CA ALA A 166 13.63 1.89 8.54
C ALA A 166 13.78 0.69 9.48
N LEU A 167 12.65 0.20 9.95
CA LEU A 167 12.50 -1.05 10.69
C LEU A 167 11.65 -2.00 9.85
N SER A 168 12.01 -3.28 9.87
CA SER A 168 11.26 -4.35 9.19
C SER A 168 11.36 -5.62 9.99
N THR A 169 10.40 -6.52 9.81
CA THR A 169 10.44 -7.86 10.43
C THR A 169 11.53 -8.70 9.77
N GLN A 170 12.38 -9.36 10.58
CA GLN A 170 13.53 -10.13 10.12
C GLN A 170 13.46 -11.59 10.56
N ASN A 171 14.30 -12.44 9.95
CA ASN A 171 14.48 -13.86 10.30
C ASN A 171 13.19 -14.71 10.22
N PHE A 172 12.22 -14.28 9.40
CA PHE A 172 11.02 -15.05 9.10
C PHE A 172 11.32 -16.19 8.13
N ALA A 173 10.58 -17.30 8.24
CA ALA A 173 10.77 -18.46 7.38
C ALA A 173 10.55 -18.10 5.89
N LYS A 174 11.53 -18.47 5.05
CA LYS A 174 11.53 -18.19 3.60
C LYS A 174 10.55 -19.07 2.81
N SER A 175 9.86 -20.01 3.42
CA SER A 175 8.93 -20.91 2.75
C SER A 175 7.82 -21.32 3.70
N GLY A 176 6.61 -21.54 3.17
CA GLY A 176 5.42 -21.88 3.94
C GLY A 176 4.77 -20.64 4.59
N SER A 177 3.81 -20.03 3.90
CA SER A 177 2.90 -19.07 4.56
C SER A 177 1.86 -19.85 5.34
N ILE A 178 2.07 -20.01 6.65
CA ILE A 178 1.14 -20.71 7.52
C ILE A 178 0.78 -19.76 8.66
N LEU A 179 -0.53 -19.61 8.89
CA LEU A 179 -1.03 -19.09 10.14
C LEU A 179 -0.60 -20.05 11.24
N GLN A 180 0.24 -19.60 12.15
CA GLN A 180 0.73 -20.42 13.25
C GLN A 180 0.79 -19.62 14.55
N ASN A 181 0.90 -20.33 15.67
CA ASN A 181 1.14 -19.70 16.95
C ASN A 181 2.61 -19.27 17.08
N TYR A 182 2.79 -18.06 17.61
CA TYR A 182 4.09 -17.54 17.99
C TYR A 182 4.10 -17.19 19.47
N THR A 183 5.12 -17.67 20.17
CA THR A 183 5.36 -17.29 21.56
C THR A 183 6.29 -16.08 21.61
N VAL A 184 5.94 -15.08 22.42
CA VAL A 184 6.83 -13.96 22.75
C VAL A 184 7.93 -14.48 23.68
N VAL A 185 9.18 -14.48 23.23
CA VAL A 185 10.30 -15.11 23.97
C VAL A 185 11.22 -14.15 24.71
N ASP A 186 11.09 -12.84 24.45
CA ASP A 186 11.81 -11.78 25.17
C ASP A 186 10.82 -10.66 25.55
N GLU A 187 11.20 -9.82 26.52
CA GLU A 187 10.43 -8.62 26.85
C GLU A 187 10.32 -7.68 25.62
N PRO A 188 9.10 -7.32 25.20
CA PRO A 188 8.88 -6.43 24.06
C PRO A 188 9.58 -5.09 24.25
N LYS A 189 10.43 -4.72 23.30
CA LYS A 189 11.22 -3.50 23.37
C LYS A 189 10.51 -2.35 22.67
N GLU A 190 10.03 -1.37 23.43
CA GLU A 190 9.51 -0.13 22.86
C GLU A 190 10.64 0.68 22.21
N ILE A 191 10.40 1.14 20.98
CA ILE A 191 11.28 2.05 20.26
C ILE A 191 10.69 3.44 20.41
N LEU A 192 11.42 4.34 21.07
CA LEU A 192 11.02 5.73 21.24
C LEU A 192 10.91 6.40 19.86
N ALA A 193 9.69 6.60 19.41
CA ALA A 193 9.37 7.18 18.11
C ALA A 193 8.16 8.13 18.23
N PRO A 194 8.37 9.39 18.70
CA PRO A 194 7.29 10.38 18.85
C PRO A 194 6.54 10.66 17.54
N LYS A 195 7.21 10.45 16.41
CA LYS A 195 6.61 10.34 15.09
C LYS A 195 7.11 9.05 14.46
N MET A 196 6.22 8.37 13.74
CA MET A 196 6.58 7.23 12.90
C MET A 196 5.76 7.26 11.62
N ILE A 197 6.25 6.55 10.60
CA ILE A 197 5.55 6.37 9.33
C ILE A 197 5.52 4.88 9.05
N ALA A 198 4.34 4.30 8.95
CA ALA A 198 4.16 2.93 8.53
C ALA A 198 3.98 2.88 7.01
N CYS A 199 4.65 1.95 6.34
CA CYS A 199 4.55 1.71 4.91
C CYS A 199 4.20 0.25 4.65
N HIS A 200 3.07 0.03 4.00
CA HIS A 200 2.51 -1.27 3.67
C HIS A 200 2.63 -1.55 2.19
N THR A 201 3.13 -2.72 1.83
CA THR A 201 3.25 -3.15 0.44
C THR A 201 1.87 -3.37 -0.15
N MET A 202 1.61 -2.75 -1.29
CA MET A 202 0.35 -2.87 -2.01
C MET A 202 0.47 -3.86 -3.16
N PRO A 203 -0.52 -4.74 -3.39
CA PRO A 203 -0.57 -5.59 -4.57
C PRO A 203 -0.57 -4.77 -5.87
N TYR A 204 0.56 -4.76 -6.56
CA TYR A 204 0.74 -4.03 -7.82
C TYR A 204 1.87 -4.69 -8.65
N PRO A 205 1.92 -4.52 -9.99
CA PRO A 205 2.94 -5.13 -10.86
C PRO A 205 4.39 -4.81 -10.50
N TYR A 206 4.61 -3.68 -9.84
CA TYR A 206 5.89 -3.27 -9.26
C TYR A 206 5.66 -2.81 -7.82
N VAL A 207 6.72 -2.53 -7.07
CA VAL A 207 6.59 -2.16 -5.66
C VAL A 207 5.86 -0.82 -5.52
N VAL A 208 4.71 -0.87 -4.86
CA VAL A 208 3.99 0.33 -4.39
C VAL A 208 3.82 0.18 -2.88
N TYR A 209 4.16 1.23 -2.15
CA TYR A 209 3.92 1.29 -0.72
C TYR A 209 2.81 2.28 -0.41
N TYR A 210 1.77 1.83 0.28
CA TYR A 210 0.88 2.69 1.03
C TYR A 210 1.58 3.13 2.31
N CYS A 211 2.06 4.36 2.35
CA CYS A 211 2.67 4.95 3.54
C CYS A 211 1.68 5.88 4.25
N HIS A 212 1.66 5.84 5.58
CA HIS A 212 0.84 6.74 6.37
C HIS A 212 1.47 7.12 7.71
N HIS A 213 1.09 8.30 8.19
CA HIS A 213 1.43 8.86 9.48
C HIS A 213 0.14 9.28 10.17
N GLN A 214 -0.03 8.89 11.44
CA GLN A 214 -1.15 9.31 12.27
C GLN A 214 -0.66 10.29 13.33
N GLU A 215 -1.36 11.41 13.50
CA GLU A 215 -1.02 12.44 14.50
C GLU A 215 -1.28 11.97 15.93
N SER A 216 -2.28 11.10 16.12
CA SER A 216 -2.53 10.47 17.42
C SER A 216 -1.40 9.53 17.81
N GLU A 217 -1.19 9.36 19.11
CA GLU A 217 -0.11 8.54 19.65
C GLU A 217 -0.10 7.13 19.05
N SER A 218 1.07 6.76 18.52
CA SER A 218 1.38 5.41 18.07
C SER A 218 2.65 4.95 18.76
N LYS A 219 2.70 3.68 19.16
CA LYS A 219 3.88 3.05 19.77
C LYS A 219 4.46 2.01 18.85
N VAL A 220 5.79 1.93 18.79
CA VAL A 220 6.52 0.98 17.95
C VAL A 220 7.28 0.01 18.85
N PHE A 221 7.18 -1.28 18.58
CA PHE A 221 7.84 -2.34 19.34
C PHE A 221 8.69 -3.24 18.45
N GLN A 222 9.83 -3.67 18.99
CA GLN A 222 10.57 -4.82 18.50
C GLN A 222 10.31 -6.02 19.40
N VAL A 223 9.97 -7.16 18.79
CA VAL A 223 9.44 -8.33 19.50
C VAL A 223 10.12 -9.59 18.98
N SER A 224 10.71 -10.37 19.89
CA SER A 224 11.24 -11.70 19.59
C SER A 224 10.10 -12.72 19.63
N LEU A 225 9.81 -13.34 18.49
CA LEU A 225 8.74 -14.33 18.33
C LEU A 225 9.32 -15.70 17.94
N LYS A 226 8.96 -16.75 18.68
CA LYS A 226 9.30 -18.14 18.32
C LYS A 226 8.07 -18.86 17.80
N GLY A 227 8.15 -19.35 16.55
CA GLY A 227 7.08 -20.15 15.95
C GLY A 227 7.01 -21.56 16.54
N GLU A 228 5.84 -22.20 16.45
CA GLU A 228 5.61 -23.56 16.95
C GLU A 228 6.13 -24.67 16.01
N GLU A 229 6.61 -24.32 14.81
CA GLU A 229 7.16 -25.27 13.83
C GLU A 229 8.36 -26.05 14.42
N LYS A 230 8.14 -27.35 14.66
CA LYS A 230 9.10 -28.27 15.27
C LYS A 230 10.42 -28.29 14.51
N GLY A 231 11.52 -28.04 15.23
CA GLY A 231 12.88 -28.07 14.67
C GLY A 231 13.36 -26.73 14.12
N SER A 232 12.53 -25.68 14.14
CA SER A 232 12.99 -24.32 13.88
C SER A 232 13.35 -23.62 15.21
N ASP A 233 14.65 -23.41 15.45
CA ASP A 233 15.12 -22.47 16.48
C ASP A 233 15.11 -21.01 15.97
N ASN A 234 14.33 -20.75 14.92
CA ASN A 234 14.28 -19.46 14.26
C ASN A 234 13.42 -18.50 15.09
N ILE A 235 14.10 -17.54 15.72
CA ILE A 235 13.44 -16.40 16.36
C ILE A 235 13.22 -15.31 15.31
N VAL A 236 11.95 -15.02 15.04
CA VAL A 236 11.52 -13.90 14.20
C VAL A 236 11.67 -12.61 15.00
N GLN A 237 12.43 -11.66 14.46
CA GLN A 237 12.54 -10.33 15.03
C GLN A 237 11.48 -9.45 14.40
N ALA A 238 10.28 -9.43 15.00
CA ALA A 238 9.11 -8.77 14.45
C ALA A 238 9.03 -7.31 14.88
N VAL A 239 8.53 -6.48 13.96
CA VAL A 239 8.13 -5.10 14.26
C VAL A 239 6.63 -5.07 14.46
N ALA A 240 6.18 -4.40 15.52
CA ALA A 240 4.77 -4.15 15.76
C ALA A 240 4.51 -2.66 15.97
N VAL A 241 3.34 -2.21 15.56
CA VAL A 241 2.82 -0.87 15.87
C VAL A 241 1.53 -1.02 16.65
N CYS A 242 1.36 -0.17 17.66
CA CYS A 242 0.10 0.03 18.36
C CYS A 242 -0.41 1.45 18.11
N HIS A 243 -1.63 1.56 17.58
CA HIS A 243 -2.36 2.82 17.48
C HIS A 243 -3.15 3.03 18.76
N MET A 244 -2.81 4.05 19.55
CA MET A 244 -3.37 4.25 20.89
C MET A 244 -4.76 4.89 20.86
N ASP A 245 -5.06 5.63 19.79
CA ASP A 245 -6.39 6.17 19.51
C ASP A 245 -6.90 5.66 18.16
N THR A 246 -8.02 4.94 18.21
CA THR A 246 -8.71 4.37 17.04
C THR A 246 -10.11 4.97 16.85
N SER A 247 -10.43 6.07 17.53
CA SER A 247 -11.76 6.70 17.52
C SER A 247 -12.19 7.17 16.13
N GLN A 248 -11.24 7.60 15.30
CA GLN A 248 -11.49 8.08 13.94
C GLN A 248 -11.48 6.97 12.87
N TRP A 249 -11.22 5.72 13.25
CA TRP A 249 -11.16 4.62 12.30
C TRP A 249 -12.56 4.20 11.86
N SER A 250 -12.68 3.72 10.62
CA SER A 250 -13.92 3.16 10.09
C SER A 250 -14.42 2.04 11.02
N PRO A 251 -15.70 2.04 11.47
CA PRO A 251 -16.26 0.93 12.24
C PRO A 251 -16.17 -0.43 11.53
N ASN A 252 -16.02 -0.43 10.20
CA ASN A 252 -15.89 -1.62 9.37
C ASN A 252 -14.43 -2.09 9.20
N HIS A 253 -13.46 -1.38 9.79
CA HIS A 253 -12.05 -1.74 9.71
C HIS A 253 -11.83 -3.17 10.25
N PHE A 254 -11.04 -3.97 9.52
CA PHE A 254 -10.91 -5.41 9.78
C PHE A 254 -10.43 -5.74 11.20
N SER A 255 -9.59 -4.89 11.80
CA SER A 255 -9.10 -5.07 13.17
C SER A 255 -10.23 -5.17 14.19
N PHE A 256 -11.33 -4.43 14.02
CA PHE A 256 -12.47 -4.45 14.94
C PHE A 256 -13.22 -5.78 14.90
N ARG A 257 -13.30 -6.40 13.71
CA ARG A 257 -13.88 -7.74 13.55
C ARG A 257 -12.97 -8.83 14.12
N VAL A 258 -11.65 -8.72 13.90
CA VAL A 258 -10.66 -9.68 14.40
C VAL A 258 -10.57 -9.65 15.91
N LEU A 259 -10.58 -8.46 16.52
CA LEU A 259 -10.40 -8.27 17.96
C LEU A 259 -11.71 -8.24 18.75
N GLY A 260 -12.87 -8.16 18.09
CA GLY A 260 -14.16 -8.05 18.77
C GLY A 260 -14.35 -6.75 19.55
N ILE A 261 -13.71 -5.66 19.12
CA ILE A 261 -13.75 -4.34 19.78
C ILE A 261 -14.34 -3.28 18.83
N LYS A 262 -14.62 -2.08 19.35
CA LYS A 262 -15.17 -0.94 18.58
C LYS A 262 -14.15 0.19 18.43
N PRO A 263 -14.29 1.09 17.43
CA PRO A 263 -13.50 2.32 17.36
C PRO A 263 -13.45 3.06 18.70
N GLY A 264 -12.25 3.47 19.11
CA GLY A 264 -12.02 4.23 20.34
C GLY A 264 -12.17 3.45 21.66
N SER A 265 -12.58 2.19 21.63
CA SER A 265 -12.75 1.40 22.87
C SER A 265 -11.45 0.83 23.43
N SER A 266 -10.44 0.63 22.57
CA SER A 266 -9.12 0.13 22.93
C SER A 266 -8.09 0.49 21.85
N PRO A 267 -6.80 0.61 22.20
CA PRO A 267 -5.73 0.58 21.22
C PRO A 267 -5.77 -0.69 20.37
N VAL A 268 -5.34 -0.57 19.11
CA VAL A 268 -5.17 -1.67 18.17
C VAL A 268 -3.70 -1.78 17.81
N CYS A 269 -3.13 -2.97 17.98
CA CYS A 269 -1.78 -3.27 17.53
C CYS A 269 -1.79 -4.22 16.35
N HIS A 270 -0.72 -4.21 15.56
CA HIS A 270 -0.48 -5.25 14.56
C HIS A 270 1.01 -5.47 14.28
N PHE A 271 1.33 -6.70 13.92
CA PHE A 271 2.66 -7.05 13.42
C PHE A 271 2.82 -6.65 11.95
N PHE A 272 4.04 -6.30 11.58
CA PHE A 272 4.40 -5.95 10.22
C PHE A 272 4.91 -7.20 9.49
N PRO A 273 4.31 -7.59 8.36
CA PRO A 273 4.94 -8.45 7.38
C PRO A 273 6.35 -7.99 7.00
N ALA A 274 7.20 -8.90 6.57
CA ALA A 274 8.61 -8.62 6.34
C ALA A 274 8.89 -7.73 5.12
N ASP A 275 7.95 -7.62 4.19
CA ASP A 275 7.98 -6.68 3.07
C ASP A 275 7.46 -5.29 3.48
N ASN A 276 6.90 -5.10 4.68
CA ASN A 276 6.46 -3.81 5.18
C ASN A 276 7.56 -3.10 6.00
N LEU A 277 7.47 -1.77 6.07
CA LEU A 277 8.48 -0.91 6.68
C LEU A 277 7.85 0.02 7.71
N VAL A 278 8.57 0.32 8.79
CA VAL A 278 8.26 1.43 9.71
C VAL A 278 9.46 2.36 9.77
N TRP A 279 9.27 3.60 9.37
CA TRP A 279 10.28 4.64 9.51
C TRP A 279 10.16 5.32 10.87
N VAL A 280 11.29 5.48 11.55
CA VAL A 280 11.38 6.15 12.85
C VAL A 280 12.56 7.12 12.87
N PRO A 281 12.46 8.26 13.59
CA PRO A 281 13.58 9.15 13.79
C PRO A 281 14.69 8.46 14.60
N ILE A 282 15.95 8.80 14.31
CA ILE A 282 17.09 8.39 15.12
C ILE A 282 17.25 9.43 16.22
N ILE A 283 16.76 9.10 17.42
CA ILE A 283 16.94 9.92 18.60
C ILE A 283 18.31 9.57 19.19
N SER A 284 19.29 10.46 19.03
CA SER A 284 20.58 10.33 19.68
C SER A 284 20.42 10.66 21.16
N ASN A 285 20.21 9.65 21.99
CA ASN A 285 20.43 9.80 23.42
C ASN A 285 21.93 9.94 23.65
N PHE A 286 22.41 11.16 23.94
CA PHE A 286 23.70 11.35 24.58
C PHE A 286 23.56 10.91 26.05
N GLU A 287 23.52 9.60 26.28
CA GLU A 287 23.74 9.03 27.62
C GLU A 287 24.70 7.86 27.51
N GLY A 288 25.84 8.03 28.18
CA GLY A 288 26.99 7.17 28.09
C GLY A 288 26.69 5.73 28.49
N SER A 289 26.77 4.82 27.54
CA SER A 289 27.28 3.48 27.79
C SER A 289 28.01 3.01 26.54
N ARG A 290 29.26 2.60 26.74
CA ARG A 290 30.09 1.91 25.75
C ARG A 290 29.40 0.59 25.37
N GLY A 291 28.53 0.64 24.37
CA GLY A 291 28.00 -0.53 23.68
C GLY A 291 28.22 -0.30 22.19
N SER A 292 28.97 -1.21 21.56
CA SER A 292 29.24 -1.18 20.12
C SER A 292 27.94 -1.03 19.32
N VAL A 293 27.67 0.17 18.80
CA VAL A 293 26.59 0.41 17.85
C VAL A 293 27.09 -0.10 16.50
N SER A 294 26.77 -1.36 16.19
CA SER A 294 26.97 -1.90 14.85
C SER A 294 26.05 -1.13 13.91
N SER A 295 26.61 -0.16 13.20
CA SER A 295 25.96 0.61 12.14
C SER A 295 25.66 -0.32 10.96
N TRP A 296 24.52 -1.00 11.00
CA TRP A 296 24.01 -1.77 9.87
C TRP A 296 23.32 -0.83 8.89
N VAL A 297 24.07 -0.34 7.92
CA VAL A 297 23.52 0.28 6.72
C VAL A 297 22.78 -0.81 5.95
N PHE A 298 21.49 -0.61 5.69
CA PHE A 298 20.70 -1.50 4.84
C PHE A 298 21.33 -1.59 3.44
N ARG A 299 21.52 -2.83 2.96
CA ARG A 299 21.44 -3.12 1.53
C ARG A 299 19.98 -3.43 1.21
N LEU A 300 19.23 -2.44 0.73
CA LEU A 300 18.06 -2.75 -0.08
C LEU A 300 18.58 -3.58 -1.27
N VAL A 301 18.09 -4.80 -1.44
CA VAL A 301 18.51 -5.67 -2.52
C VAL A 301 17.99 -5.07 -3.82
N ASN A 302 18.81 -4.20 -4.42
CA ASN A 302 18.77 -3.90 -5.84
C ASN A 302 19.44 -5.09 -6.53
N SER A 303 18.71 -6.21 -6.67
CA SER A 303 19.18 -7.28 -7.56
C SER A 303 19.06 -6.71 -8.96
N GLY A 304 20.19 -6.31 -9.54
CA GLY A 304 20.29 -5.85 -10.91
C GLY A 304 19.76 -6.93 -11.87
N ALA A 305 18.47 -6.86 -12.15
CA ALA A 305 17.84 -7.45 -13.31
C ALA A 305 17.63 -6.30 -14.30
N PRO A 306 17.74 -6.56 -15.62
CA PRO A 306 17.63 -5.50 -16.61
C PRO A 306 16.27 -4.83 -16.49
N ALA A 307 16.27 -3.49 -16.53
CA ALA A 307 15.06 -2.68 -16.65
C ALA A 307 14.14 -3.29 -17.72
N LEU A 308 12.82 -3.23 -17.50
CA LEU A 308 11.83 -3.62 -18.48
C LEU A 308 12.06 -2.77 -19.74
N ALA A 309 12.82 -3.31 -20.71
CA ALA A 309 13.09 -2.65 -21.96
C ALA A 309 11.79 -2.60 -22.77
N LEU A 310 11.09 -1.47 -22.70
CA LEU A 310 10.02 -1.14 -23.63
C LEU A 310 10.63 -1.07 -25.02
N THR A 311 10.39 -2.10 -25.84
CA THR A 311 10.93 -2.18 -27.21
C THR A 311 9.96 -1.54 -28.18
N TRP A 312 10.48 -0.59 -28.97
CA TRP A 312 9.73 0.15 -29.99
C TRP A 312 10.12 -0.38 -31.36
N LYS A 313 9.16 -0.54 -32.28
CA LYS A 313 9.43 -0.88 -33.68
C LYS A 313 9.22 0.38 -34.52
N CYS A 314 10.25 0.77 -35.26
CA CYS A 314 10.20 1.89 -36.18
C CYS A 314 10.24 1.36 -37.61
N ASP A 315 9.42 1.92 -38.49
CA ASP A 315 9.43 1.59 -39.92
C ASP A 315 10.69 2.18 -40.55
N VAL A 316 11.75 1.36 -40.58
CA VAL A 316 12.78 1.17 -41.62
C VAL A 316 13.92 0.39 -40.96
N GLY A 317 13.83 -0.94 -40.96
CA GLY A 317 14.96 -1.89 -41.01
C GLY A 317 16.16 -1.78 -40.06
N THR A 318 16.17 -0.90 -39.06
CA THR A 318 17.33 -0.69 -38.17
C THR A 318 16.94 -0.79 -36.70
N ARG A 319 17.64 -1.65 -35.97
CA ARG A 319 17.52 -1.85 -34.53
C ARG A 319 18.50 -0.86 -33.87
N TYR A 320 18.00 0.14 -33.14
CA TYR A 320 18.85 1.07 -32.41
C TYR A 320 19.17 0.49 -31.02
N THR A 321 20.45 0.40 -30.68
CA THR A 321 20.93 0.12 -29.32
C THR A 321 22.00 1.14 -28.98
N GLY A 322 21.67 2.11 -28.12
CA GLY A 322 22.59 3.15 -27.63
C GLY A 322 21.91 4.05 -26.59
N ASP A 323 22.67 4.52 -25.60
CA ASP A 323 22.21 5.40 -24.53
C ASP A 323 21.59 6.71 -25.09
N PRO A 324 20.41 7.15 -24.61
CA PRO A 324 19.81 8.37 -25.11
C PRO A 324 20.45 9.59 -24.43
N ASN A 325 21.23 10.34 -25.20
CA ASN A 325 21.49 11.75 -24.93
C ASN A 325 20.13 12.51 -24.92
N PRO A 326 19.73 13.19 -23.84
CA PRO A 326 18.35 13.67 -23.64
C PRO A 326 17.89 14.85 -24.51
N ALA A 327 18.64 15.24 -25.54
CA ALA A 327 18.41 16.46 -26.31
C ALA A 327 18.14 16.27 -27.83
N ALA A 328 17.95 15.05 -28.33
CA ALA A 328 17.65 14.81 -29.76
C ALA A 328 16.13 14.56 -30.00
N PRO A 329 15.49 15.20 -30.99
CA PRO A 329 14.11 14.87 -31.36
C PRO A 329 14.05 13.48 -32.01
N LEU A 330 13.08 12.66 -31.61
CA LEU A 330 12.83 11.36 -32.24
C LEU A 330 12.32 11.55 -33.69
N PRO A 331 12.83 10.83 -34.70
CA PRO A 331 12.24 10.82 -36.03
C PRO A 331 10.87 10.11 -36.00
N GLY A 332 9.88 10.67 -36.68
CA GLY A 332 8.51 10.17 -36.66
C GLY A 332 8.39 8.74 -37.24
N GLY A 333 7.56 7.90 -36.59
CA GLY A 333 7.18 6.57 -37.13
C GLY A 333 7.34 5.35 -36.21
N CYS A 334 7.55 5.50 -34.90
CA CYS A 334 7.68 4.33 -34.00
C CYS A 334 6.36 4.01 -33.28
N GLN A 335 5.95 2.73 -33.30
CA GLN A 335 4.78 2.21 -32.56
C GLN A 335 5.20 1.15 -31.51
N PRO A 336 4.46 1.01 -30.39
CA PRO A 336 4.74 0.00 -29.37
C PRO A 336 4.40 -1.41 -29.86
N LEU A 337 5.29 -2.38 -29.59
CA LEU A 337 5.06 -3.79 -29.93
C LEU A 337 4.19 -4.48 -28.86
N THR A 338 3.03 -4.99 -29.26
CA THR A 338 2.23 -5.94 -28.46
C THR A 338 2.97 -7.26 -28.31
N ALA A 339 3.11 -7.77 -27.08
CA ALA A 339 3.75 -9.05 -26.79
C ALA A 339 2.89 -10.23 -27.31
N GLY A 340 3.34 -10.89 -28.39
CA GLY A 340 2.86 -12.21 -28.81
C GLY A 340 3.76 -13.33 -28.26
N PRO A 341 3.27 -14.58 -28.15
CA PRO A 341 4.03 -15.68 -27.57
C PRO A 341 5.20 -16.07 -28.49
N LYS A 342 6.40 -16.26 -27.92
CA LYS A 342 7.57 -16.72 -28.67
C LYS A 342 7.41 -18.18 -29.11
N PRO A 343 7.92 -18.55 -30.31
CA PRO A 343 7.85 -19.90 -30.84
C PRO A 343 8.90 -20.84 -30.22
N ASN A 344 8.54 -22.13 -30.17
CA ASN A 344 9.39 -23.26 -29.76
C ASN A 344 10.56 -23.52 -30.73
N SER A 345 11.72 -23.87 -30.17
CA SER A 345 12.70 -24.82 -30.74
C SER A 345 13.75 -25.17 -29.66
N VAL A 346 14.34 -26.36 -29.51
CA VAL A 346 14.09 -27.77 -29.88
C VAL A 346 15.21 -28.59 -29.14
N VAL A 347 14.81 -29.69 -28.49
CA VAL A 347 15.46 -31.03 -28.34
C VAL A 347 16.88 -31.21 -27.76
N GLN A 348 16.96 -31.92 -26.62
CA GLN A 348 17.69 -33.19 -26.32
C GLN A 348 17.67 -33.39 -24.77
N SER A 349 17.50 -34.55 -24.12
CA SER A 349 17.17 -35.94 -24.46
C SER A 349 16.95 -36.68 -23.12
N ARG A 350 15.99 -37.60 -23.11
CA ARG A 350 15.75 -38.79 -22.25
C ARG A 350 16.50 -38.93 -20.91
N GLY A 351 15.70 -39.23 -19.88
CA GLY A 351 16.07 -40.00 -18.70
C GLY A 351 14.82 -40.31 -17.86
N GLU A 352 14.23 -41.48 -18.07
CA GLU A 352 13.16 -42.05 -17.25
C GLU A 352 13.65 -42.30 -15.81
N ALA A 353 12.82 -42.01 -14.81
CA ALA A 353 12.73 -42.81 -13.59
C ALA A 353 11.44 -42.51 -12.83
N THR A 354 10.74 -43.58 -12.53
CA THR A 354 9.45 -43.73 -11.87
C THR A 354 9.54 -43.84 -10.34
N TRP A 355 8.43 -43.47 -9.68
CA TRP A 355 7.88 -43.87 -8.36
C TRP A 355 8.72 -43.67 -7.08
N SER A 356 8.20 -42.87 -6.14
CA SER A 356 7.61 -43.30 -4.84
C SER A 356 6.93 -42.13 -4.15
#